data_AF-A0A9X3F4G1-F1
#
_entry.id   AF-A0A9X3F4G1-F1
#
_cell.length_a   1.000
_cell.length_b   1.000
_cell.length_c   1.000
_cell.angle_alpha   90.00
_cell.angle_beta   90.00
_cell.angle_gamma   90.00
#
_symmetry.space_group_name_H-M   'P 1'
#
loop_
_entity.id
_entity.type
_entity.pdbx_description
1 polymer ?
#
loop_
_entity_poly.entity_id
_entity_poly.type
_entity_poly.pdbx_seq_one_letter_code
_entity_poly.pdbx_strand_id
1 'polypeptide(L)'
;MEPKEKAKELVKKFYNFVGGWTSTNRPNEAPSAQYEGEEMRIGRAKQCAFIVVDEILENSRRIIPILKDSNELVCSPDYWNQVKEEIRKINCETC
;
A
#
# COMPACT_ATOMS: atom_id res chain seq x y z
N MET A 1 14.44 -8.19 -0.45
CA MET A 1 13.05 -8.65 -0.31
C MET A 1 12.48 -8.72 -1.70
N GLU A 2 11.81 -9.81 -2.05
CA GLU A 2 11.21 -9.95 -3.38
C GLU A 2 10.03 -8.98 -3.56
N PRO A 3 9.74 -8.47 -4.78
CA PRO A 3 8.63 -7.55 -5.01
C PRO A 3 7.29 -8.06 -4.50
N LYS A 4 7.04 -9.37 -4.64
CA LYS A 4 5.84 -10.06 -4.15
C LYS A 4 5.72 -10.05 -2.63
N GLU A 5 6.83 -10.27 -1.92
CA GLU A 5 6.85 -10.22 -0.46
C GLU A 5 6.61 -8.78 0.02
N LYS A 6 7.21 -7.80 -0.65
CA LYS A 6 7.04 -6.39 -0.31
C LYS A 6 5.62 -5.90 -0.55
N ALA A 7 4.99 -6.33 -1.65
CA ALA A 7 3.58 -6.05 -1.93
C ALA A 7 2.67 -6.56 -0.81
N LYS A 8 2.89 -7.79 -0.34
CA LYS A 8 2.15 -8.38 0.79
C LYS A 8 2.40 -7.62 2.10
N GLU A 9 3.65 -7.26 2.39
CA GLU A 9 4.00 -6.48 3.58
C GLU A 9 3.26 -5.13 3.60
N LEU A 10 3.24 -4.41 2.47
CA LEU A 10 2.56 -3.13 2.35
C LEU A 10 1.05 -3.26 2.54
N VAL A 11 0.40 -4.18 1.82
CA VAL A 11 -1.04 -4.38 1.95
C VAL A 11 -1.40 -4.80 3.37
N LYS A 12 -0.64 -5.71 4.00
CA LYS A 12 -0.87 -6.12 5.40
C LYS A 12 -0.72 -4.95 6.38
N LYS A 13 0.28 -4.10 6.18
CA LYS A 13 0.49 -2.92 7.03
C LYS A 13 -0.70 -1.95 6.95
N PHE A 14 -1.20 -1.69 5.75
CA PHE A 14 -2.37 -0.82 5.56
C PHE A 14 -3.68 -1.49 5.98
N TYR A 15 -3.81 -2.79 5.82
CA TYR A 15 -4.96 -3.54 6.32
C TYR A 15 -5.10 -3.38 7.83
N ASN A 16 -4.01 -3.58 8.58
CA ASN A 16 -3.98 -3.37 10.03
C ASN A 16 -4.30 -1.91 10.41
N PHE A 17 -3.80 -0.95 9.62
CA PHE A 17 -4.07 0.47 9.84
C PHE A 17 -5.55 0.82 9.64
N VAL A 18 -6.15 0.37 8.53
CA VAL A 18 -7.56 0.61 8.20
C VAL A 18 -8.48 -0.10 9.20
N GLY A 19 -8.16 -1.33 9.60
CA GLY A 19 -8.93 -2.09 10.59
C GLY A 19 -8.99 -1.40 11.97
N GLY A 20 -7.92 -0.69 12.37
CA GLY A 20 -7.93 0.15 13.57
C GLY A 20 -8.80 1.40 13.45
N TRP A 21 -9.00 1.90 12.23
CA TRP A 21 -9.77 3.12 11.95
C TRP A 21 -11.29 2.86 11.91
N THR A 22 -11.71 1.71 11.36
CA THR A 22 -13.12 1.30 11.29
C THR A 22 -13.61 0.65 12.58
N SER A 23 -12.70 0.14 13.42
CA SER A 23 -13.03 -0.43 14.74
C SER A 23 -13.17 0.64 15.84
N THR A 24 -13.46 1.88 15.49
CA THR A 24 -13.85 2.85 16.52
C THR A 24 -15.27 2.53 16.95
N ASN A 25 -15.41 2.12 18.21
CA ASN A 25 -16.61 2.26 19.03
C ASN A 25 -17.14 3.71 18.94
N ARG A 26 -17.80 4.06 17.83
CA ARG A 26 -18.54 5.31 17.68
C ARG A 26 -19.98 5.00 18.02
N PRO A 27 -20.42 5.21 19.28
CA PRO A 27 -21.77 4.88 19.71
C PRO A 27 -22.86 5.67 18.97
N ASN A 28 -22.48 6.71 18.22
CA ASN A 28 -23.40 7.64 17.55
C ASN A 28 -23.42 7.52 16.02
N GLU A 29 -22.70 6.57 15.42
CA GLU A 29 -22.78 6.34 13.96
C GLU A 29 -23.78 5.23 13.63
N ALA A 30 -24.52 5.41 12.53
CA ALA A 30 -25.57 4.48 12.10
C ALA A 30 -25.01 3.05 11.96
N PRO A 31 -25.79 1.99 12.24
CA PRO A 31 -25.32 0.60 12.18
C PRO A 31 -24.66 0.20 10.85
N SER A 32 -25.00 0.90 9.76
CA SER A 32 -24.38 0.74 8.43
C SER A 32 -22.90 1.16 8.38
N ALA A 33 -22.41 1.96 9.33
CA ALA A 33 -21.01 2.37 9.45
C ALA A 33 -20.15 1.36 10.24
N GLN A 34 -20.78 0.39 10.90
CA GLN A 34 -20.10 -0.51 11.86
C GLN A 34 -19.52 -1.79 11.23
N TYR A 35 -19.85 -2.07 9.96
CA TYR A 35 -19.36 -3.26 9.27
C TYR A 35 -18.84 -2.90 7.88
N GLU A 36 -17.64 -2.32 7.82
CA GLU A 36 -16.84 -2.48 6.61
C GLU A 36 -16.47 -3.95 6.49
N GLY A 37 -17.09 -4.63 5.51
CA GLY A 37 -16.80 -6.02 5.18
C GLY A 37 -15.32 -6.21 4.80
N GLU A 38 -14.84 -7.44 4.95
CA GLU A 38 -13.45 -7.81 4.73
C GLU A 38 -12.91 -7.33 3.36
N GLU A 39 -13.73 -7.47 2.31
CA GLU A 39 -13.39 -7.01 0.97
C GLU A 39 -13.16 -5.49 0.88
N MET A 40 -13.93 -4.69 1.61
CA MET A 40 -13.77 -3.24 1.62
C MET A 40 -12.47 -2.84 2.31
N ARG A 41 -12.11 -3.52 3.41
CA ARG A 41 -10.84 -3.25 4.12
C ARG A 41 -9.63 -3.60 3.27
N ILE A 42 -9.66 -4.76 2.60
CA ILE A 42 -8.59 -5.16 1.68
C ILE A 42 -8.52 -4.19 0.50
N GLY A 43 -9.67 -3.77 -0.05
CA GLY A 43 -9.75 -2.76 -1.10
C GLY A 43 -9.07 -1.44 -0.71
N ARG A 44 -9.38 -0.90 0.48
CA ARG A 44 -8.75 0.31 1.02
C ARG A 44 -7.25 0.11 1.27
N ALA A 45 -6.87 -1.03 1.84
CA ALA A 45 -5.46 -1.35 2.09
C ALA A 45 -4.64 -1.41 0.79
N LYS A 46 -5.19 -2.02 -0.26
CA LYS A 46 -4.59 -2.03 -1.61
C LYS A 46 -4.46 -0.61 -2.17
N GLN A 47 -5.49 0.23 -2.05
CA GLN A 47 -5.44 1.62 -2.51
C GLN A 47 -4.35 2.42 -1.80
N CYS A 48 -4.24 2.30 -0.48
CA CYS A 48 -3.16 2.95 0.28
C CYS A 48 -1.77 2.46 -0.19
N ALA A 49 -1.63 1.14 -0.39
CA ALA A 49 -0.38 0.57 -0.91
C ALA A 49 -0.04 1.11 -2.31
N PHE A 50 -1.03 1.27 -3.20
CA PHE A 50 -0.83 1.88 -4.52
C PHE A 50 -0.33 3.32 -4.44
N ILE A 51 -0.99 4.15 -3.61
CA ILE A 51 -0.62 5.56 -3.45
C ILE A 51 0.83 5.68 -3.01
N VAL A 52 1.24 4.90 -2.01
CA VAL A 52 2.63 4.93 -1.53
C VAL A 52 3.63 4.51 -2.61
N VAL A 53 3.33 3.46 -3.38
CA VAL A 53 4.22 3.03 -4.46
C VAL A 53 4.30 4.09 -5.56
N ASP A 54 3.19 4.75 -5.88
CA ASP A 54 3.17 5.86 -6.85
C ASP A 54 3.96 7.08 -6.36
N GLU A 55 3.85 7.43 -5.07
CA GLU A 55 4.65 8.50 -4.47
C GLU A 55 6.14 8.18 -4.50
N ILE A 56 6.52 6.92 -4.23
CA ILE A 56 7.92 6.49 -4.31
C ILE A 56 8.44 6.59 -5.76
N LEU A 57 7.67 6.10 -6.74
CA LEU A 57 8.04 6.17 -8.15
C LEU A 57 8.18 7.62 -8.63
N GLU A 58 7.27 8.50 -8.23
CA GLU A 58 7.32 9.92 -8.55
C GLU A 58 8.52 10.61 -7.88
N ASN A 59 8.79 10.31 -6.61
CA ASN A 59 9.98 10.82 -5.94
C ASN A 59 11.27 10.32 -6.61
N SER A 60 11.34 9.04 -6.97
CA SER A 60 12.48 8.49 -7.71
C SER A 60 12.70 9.23 -9.02
N ARG A 61 11.64 9.53 -9.79
CA ARG A 61 11.75 10.31 -11.03
C ARG A 61 12.27 11.72 -10.81
N ARG A 62 11.91 12.36 -9.69
CA ARG A 62 12.34 13.72 -9.35
C ARG A 62 13.77 13.78 -8.83
N ILE A 63 14.16 12.79 -8.02
CA ILE A 63 15.41 12.80 -7.24
C ILE A 63 16.57 12.18 -8.03
N ILE A 64 16.35 11.11 -8.80
CA ILE A 64 17.42 10.41 -9.55
C ILE A 64 18.19 11.35 -10.50
N PRO A 65 17.56 12.26 -11.26
CA PRO A 65 18.29 13.19 -12.13
C PRO A 65 19.18 14.18 -11.37
N ILE A 66 18.83 14.48 -10.10
CA ILE A 66 19.53 15.41 -9.23
C ILE A 66 20.72 14.71 -8.55
N LEU A 67 20.58 13.43 -8.24
CA LEU A 67 21.53 12.61 -7.47
C LEU A 67 22.53 11.81 -8.34
N LYS A 68 22.82 12.26 -9.56
CA LYS A 68 23.64 11.52 -10.56
C LYS A 68 24.98 10.96 -10.06
N ASP A 69 25.55 11.50 -8.98
CA ASP A 69 26.83 11.06 -8.40
C ASP A 69 26.72 10.24 -7.11
N SER A 70 25.54 10.13 -6.50
CA SER A 70 25.38 9.33 -5.27
C SER A 70 24.86 7.93 -5.64
N ASN A 71 25.79 6.96 -5.66
CA ASN A 71 25.54 5.52 -5.75
C ASN A 71 24.71 4.96 -4.58
N GLU A 72 24.34 5.80 -3.61
CA GLU A 72 23.63 5.42 -2.40
C GLU A 72 22.13 5.65 -2.59
N LEU A 73 21.35 4.57 -2.46
CA LEU A 73 19.90 4.59 -2.26
C LEU A 73 18.98 4.92 -3.45
N VAL A 74 19.39 4.72 -4.70
CA VAL A 74 18.41 4.73 -5.79
C VAL A 74 17.46 3.53 -5.63
N CYS A 75 16.28 3.80 -5.06
CA CYS A 75 15.12 2.92 -5.14
C CYS A 75 14.84 2.65 -6.62
N SER A 76 15.28 1.48 -7.10
CA SER A 76 15.11 1.09 -8.50
C SER A 76 13.65 1.24 -8.92
N PRO A 77 13.34 2.12 -9.90
CA PRO A 77 11.97 2.27 -10.39
C PRO A 77 11.39 0.93 -10.89
N ASP A 78 12.24 0.07 -11.44
CA ASP A 78 11.84 -1.25 -11.92
C ASP A 78 11.37 -2.16 -10.79
N TYR A 79 12.04 -2.12 -9.64
CA TYR A 79 11.61 -2.85 -8.45
C TYR A 79 10.22 -2.39 -7.98
N TRP A 80 10.01 -1.07 -7.86
CA TRP A 80 8.73 -0.53 -7.40
C TRP A 80 7.59 -0.71 -8.40
N ASN A 81 7.87 -0.69 -9.71
CA ASN A 81 6.91 -1.09 -10.73
C ASN A 81 6.49 -2.56 -10.56
N GLN A 82 7.42 -3.47 -10.27
CA GLN A 82 7.09 -4.88 -10.00
C GLN A 82 6.25 -5.02 -8.72
N VAL A 83 6.58 -4.28 -7.66
CA VAL A 83 5.76 -4.24 -6.43
C VAL A 83 4.34 -3.76 -6.76
N LYS A 84 4.19 -2.73 -7.60
CA LYS A 84 2.89 -2.22 -8.04
C LYS A 84 2.05 -3.29 -8.74
N GLU A 85 2.65 -4.06 -9.65
CA GLU A 85 1.95 -5.17 -10.32
C GLU A 85 1.56 -6.28 -9.35
N GLU A 86 2.43 -6.63 -8.40
CA GLU A 86 2.11 -7.63 -7.39
C GLU A 86 0.97 -7.18 -6.46
N ILE A 87 0.86 -5.89 -6.13
CA ILE A 87 -0.30 -5.35 -5.39
C ILE A 87 -1.61 -5.55 -6.17
N ARG A 88 -1.61 -5.39 -7.51
CA ARG A 88 -2.83 -5.61 -8.33
C ARG A 88 -3.34 -7.04 -8.19
N LYS A 89 -2.42 -8.01 -8.16
CA LYS A 89 -2.70 -9.45 -8.12
C LYS A 89 -3.19 -9.95 -6.76
N ILE A 90 -3.03 -9.18 -5.68
CA ILE A 90 -3.52 -9.57 -4.35
C ILE A 90 -5.05 -9.54 -4.35
N ASN A 91 -5.69 -10.70 -4.27
CA ASN A 91 -7.14 -10.83 -4.11
C ASN A 91 -7.50 -10.98 -2.62
N CYS A 92 -8.78 -10.77 -2.27
CA CYS A 92 -9.28 -10.76 -0.90
C CYS A 92 -9.09 -12.07 -0.11
N GLU A 93 -8.63 -13.16 -0.74
CA GLU A 93 -8.54 -14.49 -0.12
C GLU A 93 -7.20 -14.77 0.59
N THR A 94 -6.22 -13.86 0.57
CA THR A 94 -4.83 -14.17 0.99
C THR A 94 -4.17 -13.20 1.97
N CYS A 95 -4.93 -12.51 2.82
CA CYS A 95 -4.39 -11.62 3.86
C CYS A 95 -4.32 -12.26 5.25
#